data_AF-A0AA93L5L2-F1
#
_entry.id   AF-A0AA93L5L2-F1
#
_cell.length_a   1.000
_cell.length_b   1.000
_cell.length_c   1.000
_cell.angle_alpha   90.00
_cell.angle_beta   90.00
_cell.angle_gamma   90.00
#
_symmetry.space_group_name_H-M   'P 1'
#
loop_
_entity.id
_entity.type
_entity.pdbx_description
1 polymer ?
#
loop_
_entity_poly.entity_id
_entity_poly.type
_entity_poly.pdbx_seq_one_letter_code
_entity_poly.pdbx_strand_id
1 'polypeptide(L)'
;MRILRHLSPLRAYHDLRLFLSHRRPHQWAFLALAVTITGLWIWAFVHDSHFERPYKREIIYVQDWRLDRTDEEIRAQQKIDEAKRQKEIAELEKRRARIQAEFKKLDDGMTAWGL
;
A
#
# COMPACT_ATOMS: atom_id res chain seq x y z
N MET A 1 -18.54 -43.81 5.18
CA MET A 1 -17.48 -43.08 4.44
C MET A 1 -17.02 -43.85 3.19
N ARG A 2 -17.86 -43.96 2.14
CA ARG A 2 -17.52 -44.73 0.93
C ARG A 2 -16.65 -43.95 -0.07
N ILE A 3 -16.71 -42.62 -0.03
CA ILE A 3 -16.03 -41.70 -0.96
C ILE A 3 -14.50 -41.67 -0.70
N LEU A 4 -14.09 -41.71 0.57
CA LEU A 4 -12.67 -41.70 0.96
C LEU A 4 -11.90 -42.94 0.46
N ARG A 5 -12.59 -44.07 0.21
CA ARG A 5 -11.98 -45.28 -0.35
C ARG A 5 -11.59 -45.11 -1.83
N HIS A 6 -12.17 -44.15 -2.53
CA HIS A 6 -11.84 -43.81 -3.92
C HIS A 6 -10.85 -42.64 -4.02
N LEU A 7 -10.63 -41.90 -2.93
CA LEU A 7 -9.65 -40.82 -2.82
C LEU A 7 -8.34 -41.39 -2.30
N SER A 8 -7.48 -41.86 -3.21
CA SER A 8 -6.11 -42.29 -2.88
C SER A 8 -5.11 -41.20 -3.26
N PRO A 9 -4.52 -40.46 -2.30
CA PRO A 9 -3.56 -39.40 -2.58
C PRO A 9 -2.32 -39.91 -3.31
N LEU A 10 -1.85 -41.10 -2.94
CA LEU A 10 -0.71 -41.75 -3.59
C LEU A 10 -1.00 -42.07 -5.06
N ARG A 11 -2.20 -42.59 -5.34
CA ARG A 11 -2.61 -42.91 -6.72
C ARG A 11 -2.78 -41.64 -7.55
N ALA A 12 -3.34 -40.58 -6.96
CA ALA A 12 -3.48 -39.27 -7.61
C ALA A 12 -2.12 -38.62 -7.93
N TYR A 13 -1.15 -38.72 -7.02
CA TYR A 13 0.20 -38.23 -7.27
C TYR A 13 0.88 -38.99 -8.41
N HIS A 14 0.79 -40.32 -8.42
CA HIS A 14 1.35 -41.14 -9.50
C HIS A 14 0.71 -40.84 -10.85
N ASP A 15 -0.62 -40.65 -10.88
CA ASP A 15 -1.36 -40.28 -12.08
C ASP A 15 -0.96 -38.89 -12.59
N LEU A 16 -0.88 -37.90 -11.69
CA LEU A 16 -0.40 -36.56 -12.03
C LEU A 16 1.03 -36.58 -12.58
N ARG A 17 1.92 -37.35 -11.94
CA ARG A 17 3.32 -37.48 -12.39
C ARG A 17 3.40 -38.10 -13.78
N LEU A 18 2.62 -39.16 -14.04
CA LEU A 18 2.55 -39.81 -15.35
C LEU A 18 1.98 -38.85 -16.40
N PHE A 19 0.92 -38.12 -16.07
CA PHE A 19 0.33 -37.13 -16.97
C PHE A 19 1.33 -36.04 -17.34
N LEU A 20 2.07 -35.52 -16.37
CA LEU A 20 3.10 -34.49 -16.58
C LEU A 20 4.30 -35.02 -17.39
N SER A 21 4.68 -36.30 -17.23
CA SER A 21 5.80 -36.88 -17.98
C SER A 21 5.55 -37.04 -19.48
N HIS A 22 4.28 -37.09 -19.92
CA HIS A 22 3.91 -37.21 -21.34
C HIS A 22 3.70 -35.85 -22.04
N ARG A 23 3.93 -34.74 -21.34
CA ARG A 23 3.72 -33.39 -21.88
C ARG A 23 4.83 -32.94 -22.81
N ARG A 24 4.48 -32.11 -23.80
CA ARG A 24 5.44 -31.51 -24.74
C ARG A 24 6.24 -30.40 -24.04
N PRO A 25 7.48 -30.12 -24.45
CA PRO A 25 8.35 -29.13 -23.78
C PRO A 25 7.73 -27.72 -23.72
N HIS A 26 7.01 -27.29 -24.75
CA HIS A 26 6.36 -25.97 -24.74
C HIS A 26 5.23 -25.85 -23.70
N GLN A 27 4.60 -26.95 -23.30
CA GLN A 27 3.54 -26.92 -22.29
C GLN A 27 4.08 -26.55 -20.90
N TRP A 28 5.34 -26.90 -20.63
CA TRP A 28 6.04 -26.47 -19.42
C TRP A 28 6.35 -24.97 -19.42
N ALA A 29 6.71 -24.42 -20.59
CA ALA A 29 6.91 -22.98 -20.72
C ALA A 29 5.61 -22.20 -20.47
N PHE A 30 4.48 -22.65 -21.01
CA PHE A 30 3.18 -22.04 -20.73
C PHE A 30 2.75 -22.18 -19.28
N LEU A 31 3.01 -23.34 -18.64
CA LEU A 31 2.76 -23.52 -17.22
C LEU A 31 3.58 -22.54 -16.37
N ALA A 32 4.88 -22.44 -16.65
CA ALA A 32 5.77 -21.51 -15.95
C ALA A 32 5.34 -20.05 -16.14
N LEU A 33 4.92 -19.68 -17.34
CA LEU A 33 4.40 -18.34 -17.63
C LEU A 33 3.14 -18.05 -16.82
N ALA A 34 2.17 -18.97 -16.81
CA ALA A 34 0.91 -18.81 -16.09
C ALA A 34 1.14 -18.65 -14.57
N VAL A 35 1.98 -19.51 -13.98
CA VAL A 35 2.35 -19.43 -12.55
C VAL A 35 3.09 -18.13 -12.25
N THR A 36 4.01 -17.71 -13.13
CA THR A 36 4.76 -16.47 -12.95
C THR A 36 3.85 -15.25 -12.99
N ILE A 37 2.98 -15.13 -14.00
CA ILE A 37 2.10 -13.97 -14.15
C ILE A 37 1.12 -13.89 -12.96
N THR A 38 0.49 -15.01 -12.59
CA THR A 38 -0.43 -15.05 -11.46
C THR A 38 0.27 -14.76 -10.13
N GLY A 39 1.45 -15.36 -9.92
CA GLY A 39 2.28 -15.10 -8.75
C GLY A 39 2.75 -13.65 -8.65
N LEU A 40 3.09 -13.01 -9.78
CA LEU A 40 3.49 -11.61 -9.85
C LEU A 40 2.35 -10.70 -9.38
N TRP A 41 1.12 -10.94 -9.83
CA TRP A 41 -0.04 -10.17 -9.36
C TRP A 41 -0.27 -10.33 -7.86
N ILE A 42 -0.25 -11.58 -7.35
CA ILE A 42 -0.38 -11.83 -5.91
C ILE A 42 0.72 -11.10 -5.13
N TRP A 43 1.96 -11.20 -5.60
CA TRP A 43 3.10 -10.52 -4.99
C TRP A 43 2.95 -8.99 -5.00
N ALA A 44 2.51 -8.41 -6.11
CA ALA A 44 2.26 -6.98 -6.23
C ALA A 44 1.19 -6.51 -5.23
N PHE A 45 0.08 -7.24 -5.10
CA PHE A 45 -0.95 -6.93 -4.11
C PHE A 45 -0.43 -7.06 -2.68
N VAL A 46 0.32 -8.10 -2.35
CA VAL A 46 0.89 -8.28 -1.02
C VAL A 46 1.90 -7.17 -0.70
N HIS A 47 2.73 -6.79 -1.67
CA HIS A 47 3.72 -5.73 -1.51
C HIS A 47 3.07 -4.34 -1.34
N ASP A 48 2.01 -4.07 -2.10
CA ASP A 48 1.27 -2.80 -2.05
C ASP A 48 0.27 -2.76 -0.87
N SER A 49 -0.09 -3.90 -0.29
CA SER A 49 -1.05 -3.96 0.82
C SER A 49 -0.52 -3.26 2.07
N HIS A 50 -0.85 -1.99 2.19
CA HIS A 50 -0.76 -1.24 3.43
C HIS A 50 -2.08 -1.45 4.17
N PHE A 51 -2.08 -2.31 5.18
CA PHE A 51 -3.19 -2.38 6.10
C PHE A 51 -3.30 -1.01 6.79
N GLU A 52 -4.35 -0.26 6.47
CA GLU A 52 -4.70 0.95 7.21
C GLU A 52 -4.75 0.57 8.70
N ARG A 53 -3.96 1.26 9.52
CA ARG A 53 -3.89 0.99 10.96
C ARG A 53 -5.32 0.95 11.50
N PRO A 54 -5.67 0.00 12.40
CA PRO A 54 -7.02 -0.08 12.95
C PRO A 54 -7.43 1.30 13.43
N TYR A 55 -8.64 1.74 13.03
CA TYR A 55 -9.14 3.08 13.28
C TYR A 55 -8.90 3.46 14.74
N LYS A 56 -7.92 4.34 14.98
CA LYS A 56 -7.72 4.97 16.28
C LYS A 56 -8.55 6.25 16.26
N ARG A 57 -9.58 6.30 17.09
CA ARG A 57 -10.31 7.55 17.32
C ARG A 57 -9.36 8.54 17.96
N GLU A 58 -8.78 9.44 17.17
CA GLU A 58 -8.11 10.63 17.69
C GLU A 58 -9.19 11.54 18.28
N ILE A 59 -9.49 11.31 19.56
CA ILE A 59 -10.31 12.26 20.32
C ILE A 59 -9.40 13.46 20.54
N ILE A 60 -9.53 14.47 19.67
CA ILE A 60 -8.91 15.77 19.87
C ILE A 60 -9.65 16.43 21.03
N TYR A 61 -9.10 16.29 22.24
CA TYR A 61 -9.56 17.07 23.38
C TYR A 61 -9.17 18.52 23.12
N VAL A 62 -10.16 19.37 22.91
CA VAL A 62 -9.96 20.82 23.00
C VAL A 62 -9.55 21.09 24.43
N GLN A 63 -8.42 21.76 24.62
CA GLN A 63 -7.99 22.16 25.96
C GLN A 63 -9.03 23.14 26.51
N ASP A 64 -9.68 22.75 27.60
CA ASP A 64 -10.59 23.63 28.32
C ASP A 64 -9.72 24.69 29.00
N TRP A 65 -9.86 25.93 28.55
CA TRP A 65 -9.04 27.02 29.02
C TRP A 65 -9.63 27.58 30.31
N ARG A 66 -8.78 27.86 31.31
CA ARG A 66 -9.25 28.47 32.55
C ARG A 66 -9.86 29.85 32.25
N LEU A 67 -11.00 30.13 32.89
CA LEU A 67 -11.73 31.41 32.77
C LEU A 67 -10.96 32.61 33.33
N ASP A 68 -10.00 32.39 34.22
CA ASP A 68 -9.22 33.41 34.90
C ASP A 68 -7.88 33.73 34.22
N ARG A 69 -7.67 33.24 32.99
CA ARG A 69 -6.42 33.43 32.24
C ARG A 69 -6.27 34.89 31.78
N THR A 70 -5.06 35.42 31.89
CA THR A 70 -4.73 36.80 31.52
C THR A 70 -4.33 36.95 30.05
N ASP A 71 -4.49 38.15 29.48
CA ASP A 71 -4.11 38.45 28.09
C ASP A 71 -2.61 38.26 27.80
N GLU A 72 -1.76 38.37 28.82
CA GLU A 72 -0.33 38.12 28.69
C GLU A 72 -0.03 36.62 28.50
N GLU A 73 -0.69 35.76 29.28
CA GLU A 73 -0.59 34.30 29.15
C GLU A 73 -1.13 33.83 27.79
N ILE A 74 -2.21 34.43 27.30
CA ILE A 74 -2.77 34.15 25.98
C ILE A 74 -1.75 34.46 24.88
N ARG A 75 -1.14 35.66 24.91
CA ARG A 75 -0.16 36.07 23.90
C ARG A 75 1.11 35.23 23.95
N ALA A 76 1.56 34.86 25.14
CA ALA A 76 2.71 33.97 25.31
C ALA A 76 2.44 32.59 24.68
N GLN A 77 1.26 32.01 24.92
CA GLN A 77 0.88 30.71 24.36
C GLN A 77 0.71 30.78 22.84
N GLN A 78 0.05 31.82 22.33
CA GLN A 78 -0.12 32.02 20.88
C GLN A 78 1.22 32.07 20.14
N LYS A 79 2.25 32.68 20.74
CA LYS A 79 3.59 32.72 20.14
C LYS A 79 4.22 31.33 20.01
N ILE A 80 3.97 30.45 20.99
CA ILE A 80 4.45 29.06 20.98
C ILE A 80 3.68 28.25 19.92
N ASP A 81 2.35 28.40 19.90
CA ASP A 81 1.48 27.66 18.98
C ASP A 81 1.69 28.10 17.52
N GLU A 82 1.92 29.38 17.28
CA GLU A 82 2.21 29.93 15.95
C GLU A 82 3.51 29.31 15.38
N ALA A 83 4.56 29.16 16.20
CA ALA A 83 5.79 28.51 15.76
C ALA A 83 5.58 27.04 15.36
N LYS A 84 4.69 26.32 16.05
CA LYS A 84 4.33 24.95 15.70
C LYS A 84 3.52 24.92 14.40
N ARG A 85 2.51 25.78 14.26
CA ARG A 85 1.69 25.92 13.06
C ARG A 85 2.54 26.21 11.82
N GLN A 86 3.49 27.15 11.92
CA GLN A 86 4.36 27.50 10.80
C GLN A 86 5.22 26.31 10.34
N LYS A 87 5.69 25.46 11.26
CA LYS A 87 6.40 24.22 10.90
C LYS A 87 5.51 23.23 10.16
N GLU A 88 4.29 23.03 10.63
CA GLU A 88 3.31 22.12 10.00
C GLU A 88 2.93 22.60 8.59
N ILE A 89 2.69 23.90 8.43
CA ILE A 89 2.41 24.51 7.12
C ILE A 89 3.60 24.32 6.17
N ALA A 90 4.83 24.62 6.64
CA ALA A 90 6.02 24.45 5.82
C ALA A 90 6.26 22.99 5.38
N GLU A 91 5.95 22.02 6.24
CA GLU A 91 6.03 20.60 5.89
C GLU A 91 5.00 20.21 4.83
N LEU A 92 3.76 20.68 4.98
CA LEU A 92 2.69 20.46 4.00
C LEU A 92 3.02 21.10 2.65
N GLU A 93 3.55 22.32 2.64
CA GLU A 93 3.98 23.01 1.42
C GLU A 93 5.13 22.27 0.73
N LYS A 94 6.15 21.82 1.48
CA LYS A 94 7.22 20.99 0.92
C LYS A 94 6.70 19.71 0.29
N ARG A 95 5.75 19.03 0.95
CA ARG A 95 5.13 17.81 0.42
C ARG A 95 4.35 18.09 -0.85
N ARG A 96 3.56 19.17 -0.89
CA ARG A 96 2.81 19.60 -2.08
C ARG A 96 3.74 19.96 -3.23
N ALA A 97 4.78 20.74 -2.97
CA ALA A 97 5.77 21.13 -3.98
C ALA A 97 6.50 19.92 -4.56
N ARG A 98 6.87 18.93 -3.73
CA ARG A 98 7.48 17.68 -4.20
C ARG A 98 6.55 16.93 -5.14
N ILE A 99 5.30 16.74 -4.74
CA ILE A 99 4.29 16.05 -5.55
C ILE A 99 4.08 16.78 -6.88
N GLN A 100 3.90 18.10 -6.84
CA GLN A 100 3.75 18.91 -8.05
C GLN A 100 4.96 18.80 -8.98
N ALA A 101 6.18 18.80 -8.44
CA ALA A 101 7.40 18.64 -9.24
C ALA A 101 7.51 17.24 -9.86
N GLU A 102 7.11 16.19 -9.16
CA GLU A 102 7.05 14.81 -9.69
C GLU A 102 6.04 14.72 -10.84
N PHE A 103 4.83 15.25 -10.66
CA PHE A 103 3.83 15.30 -11.73
C PHE A 103 4.27 16.15 -12.92
N LYS A 104 4.92 17.29 -12.67
CA LYS A 104 5.45 18.12 -13.76
C LYS A 104 6.49 17.38 -14.60
N LYS A 105 7.40 16.62 -13.97
CA LYS A 105 8.40 15.82 -14.71
C LYS A 105 7.74 14.75 -15.57
N LEU A 106 6.67 14.13 -15.07
CA LEU A 106 5.90 13.15 -15.84
C LEU A 106 5.20 13.82 -17.04
N ASP A 107 4.55 14.95 -16.81
CA ASP A 107 3.86 15.75 -17.84
C ASP A 107 4.81 16.24 -18.94
N ASP A 108 5.95 16.80 -18.55
CA ASP A 108 7.00 17.23 -19.49
C ASP A 108 7.54 16.02 -20.30
N GLY A 109 7.64 14.84 -19.67
CA GLY A 109 8.05 13.59 -20.33
C GLY A 109 7.01 13.04 -21.31
N MET A 110 5.72 13.10 -20.96
CA MET A 110 4.61 12.70 -21.85
C MET A 110 4.52 13.63 -23.06
N THR A 111 4.61 14.94 -22.82
CA THR A 111 4.67 15.96 -23.87
C THR A 111 5.82 15.70 -24.84
N ALA A 112 7.01 15.35 -24.32
CA ALA A 112 8.17 15.00 -25.15
C ALA A 112 7.95 13.74 -26.01
N TRP A 113 7.08 12.82 -25.58
CA TRP A 113 6.70 11.62 -26.32
C TRP A 113 5.48 11.83 -27.24
N GLY A 114 4.89 13.04 -27.26
CA GLY A 114 3.76 13.38 -28.11
C GLY A 114 2.42 12.79 -27.66
N LEU A 115 2.32 12.41 -26.37
CA LEU A 115 1.10 11.97 -25.68
C LEU A 115 0.61 13.08 -24.74
#